data_AF-A0A7V3AH77-F1
#
_entry.id   AF-A0A7V3AH77-F1
#
_cell.length_a   1.000
_cell.length_b   1.000
_cell.length_c   1.000
_cell.angle_alpha   90.00
_cell.angle_beta   90.00
_cell.angle_gamma   90.00
#
_symmetry.space_group_name_H-M   'P 1'
#
loop_
_entity.id
_entity.type
_entity.pdbx_description
1 polymer ?
#
loop_
_entity_poly.entity_id
_entity_poly.type
_entity_poly.pdbx_seq_one_letter_code
_entity_poly.pdbx_strand_id
1 'polypeptide(L)'
;MTKEAWNQKGGTGTNRPTCLICLAYLTCLTASAPASDVPPSPALVAAHLNQAESLKPNAAANYDEALKALTKKIAAKLDAREKELSQESARPALLAGIPADVLAQARTLAGDESRLREFLKKGAPFPLLLALTAERNPEACSAREAWRAQLRRFDQAAYLEQLVSQYRSFVRELDTTVGPQSHKEMPEATFPFPAALTLKGQIVDAEAELARLRYEAVLRAKLNEMLRAVANLRYLIAAEALVNESRALLEQTVQSIEGRVKSGLANQSELLGLQSDLAMLDARRVTLQREAVTARARASALLNLPPDCEWGVPAAAGAPGALPSLDASLRLAAARSQDLKMAQREAGLMELMVRMAETELLPRGSAGHSRLAPSTGAEAGPTRSEMAAFPDRPDVNAARAAFGVNAAYLDELRVRVVQAQREQDAAAARVKLEVQEALFACQAAELELKALDEAVLPKAKQNFENVRQRYTAGAVSLDAYVAAGREFLEAQLKREAALRERAGAWAGWQDAVGVGVAGELSHDGSK
;
A
#
# COMPACT_ATOMS: atom_id res chain seq x y z
N MET A 1 51.38 5.16 -22.45
CA MET A 1 52.65 4.59 -22.95
C MET A 1 52.27 3.60 -24.05
N THR A 2 52.22 4.07 -25.30
CA THR A 2 53.10 3.66 -26.44
C THR A 2 52.89 2.20 -26.88
N LYS A 3 52.22 1.94 -28.03
CA LYS A 3 52.74 1.78 -29.41
C LYS A 3 53.66 0.55 -29.59
N GLU A 4 53.42 -0.18 -30.69
CA GLU A 4 54.28 -1.23 -31.32
C GLU A 4 54.14 -2.65 -30.71
N ALA A 5 54.14 -3.78 -31.43
CA ALA A 5 54.46 -4.07 -32.82
C ALA A 5 53.70 -5.34 -33.28
N TRP A 6 53.18 -5.30 -34.50
CA TRP A 6 52.90 -6.45 -35.34
C TRP A 6 54.23 -6.91 -35.98
N ASN A 7 54.66 -8.15 -35.80
CA ASN A 7 55.39 -8.87 -36.86
C ASN A 7 55.48 -10.40 -36.66
N GLN A 8 55.15 -11.09 -37.76
CA GLN A 8 55.73 -12.32 -38.31
C GLN A 8 55.42 -13.73 -37.73
N LYS A 9 54.59 -14.43 -38.53
CA LYS A 9 54.83 -15.70 -39.26
C LYS A 9 55.30 -16.96 -38.50
N GLY A 10 54.38 -17.94 -38.49
CA GLY A 10 54.61 -19.25 -39.12
C GLY A 10 54.94 -20.43 -38.20
N GLY A 11 54.16 -21.51 -38.29
CA GLY A 11 54.60 -22.83 -37.80
C GLY A 11 53.51 -23.73 -37.22
N THR A 12 53.06 -24.67 -38.05
CA THR A 12 52.40 -25.97 -37.81
C THR A 12 52.56 -26.62 -36.43
N GLY A 13 51.51 -27.28 -35.93
CA GLY A 13 51.67 -28.38 -34.95
C GLY A 13 50.53 -28.60 -33.97
N THR A 14 49.76 -29.65 -34.23
CA THR A 14 48.77 -30.35 -33.37
C THR A 14 49.14 -30.51 -31.88
N ASN A 15 48.29 -30.06 -30.94
CA ASN A 15 47.58 -30.88 -29.95
C ASN A 15 46.77 -30.05 -28.92
N ARG A 16 45.61 -30.63 -28.55
CA ARG A 16 44.49 -30.21 -27.66
C ARG A 16 44.91 -29.77 -26.21
N PRO A 17 44.06 -29.07 -25.39
CA PRO A 17 42.61 -29.27 -25.27
C PRO A 17 41.70 -28.03 -25.13
N THR A 18 40.46 -28.27 -25.56
CA THR A 18 39.18 -27.66 -25.20
C THR A 18 39.17 -26.78 -23.95
N CYS A 19 39.11 -25.46 -24.18
CA CYS A 19 38.64 -24.51 -23.19
C CYS A 19 37.10 -24.41 -23.32
N LEU A 20 36.39 -24.99 -22.36
CA LEU A 20 34.92 -25.02 -22.21
C LEU A 20 34.25 -23.63 -22.12
N ILE A 21 35.03 -22.55 -22.24
CA ILE A 21 34.56 -21.16 -22.13
C ILE A 21 34.13 -20.61 -23.51
N CYS A 22 34.66 -21.13 -24.63
CA CYS A 22 34.29 -20.65 -25.97
C CYS A 22 33.01 -21.30 -26.54
N LEU A 23 32.59 -22.47 -26.04
CA LEU A 23 31.36 -23.15 -26.50
C LEU A 23 30.09 -22.64 -25.80
N ALA A 24 30.23 -21.97 -24.65
CA ALA A 24 29.12 -21.29 -23.97
C ALA A 24 28.78 -19.93 -24.60
N TYR A 25 29.73 -19.28 -25.26
CA TYR A 25 29.49 -18.00 -25.94
C TYR A 25 28.88 -18.14 -27.34
N LEU A 26 29.05 -19.29 -28.00
CA LEU A 26 28.47 -19.53 -29.33
C LEU A 26 27.07 -20.17 -29.31
N THR A 27 26.58 -20.65 -28.16
CA THR A 27 25.21 -21.18 -28.03
C THR A 27 24.21 -20.17 -27.46
N CYS A 28 24.67 -19.03 -26.90
CA CYS A 28 23.79 -17.93 -26.48
C CYS A 28 23.47 -16.91 -27.58
N LEU A 29 24.01 -17.06 -28.80
CA LEU A 29 23.89 -16.06 -29.87
C LEU A 29 23.00 -16.49 -31.06
N THR A 30 22.22 -17.57 -30.93
CA THR A 30 21.27 -18.01 -31.97
C THR A 30 19.82 -18.12 -31.50
N ALA A 31 19.44 -17.39 -30.45
CA ALA A 31 18.05 -17.24 -30.02
C ALA A 31 17.72 -15.79 -29.63
N SER A 32 18.06 -14.86 -30.50
CA SER A 32 17.49 -13.50 -30.50
C SER A 32 17.54 -13.00 -31.94
N ALA A 33 16.59 -13.46 -32.75
CA ALA A 33 16.18 -12.66 -33.87
C ALA A 33 15.58 -11.38 -33.27
N PRO A 34 16.02 -10.17 -33.65
CA PRO A 34 15.30 -8.97 -33.28
C PRO A 34 13.90 -9.11 -33.85
N ALA A 35 12.89 -9.09 -33.00
CA ALA A 35 11.51 -8.86 -33.42
C ALA A 35 11.37 -7.38 -33.83
N SER A 36 12.16 -6.97 -34.82
CA SER A 36 11.87 -5.80 -35.64
C SER A 36 10.68 -6.17 -36.52
N ASP A 37 9.71 -5.28 -36.61
CA ASP A 37 8.47 -5.41 -37.41
C ASP A 37 7.32 -6.13 -36.71
N VAL A 38 6.95 -5.68 -35.51
CA VAL A 38 5.53 -5.70 -35.14
C VAL A 38 4.95 -4.30 -35.41
N PRO A 39 4.39 -4.05 -36.61
CA PRO A 39 3.65 -2.81 -36.87
C PRO A 39 2.48 -2.66 -35.88
N PRO A 40 1.90 -1.46 -35.71
CA PRO A 40 0.63 -1.32 -34.98
C PRO A 40 -0.34 -2.39 -35.49
N SER A 41 -1.03 -3.08 -34.57
CA SER A 41 -1.76 -4.30 -34.94
C SER A 41 -2.61 -4.06 -36.21
N PRO A 42 -2.60 -4.95 -37.20
CA PRO A 42 -3.29 -4.74 -38.47
C PRO A 42 -4.78 -4.40 -38.27
N ALA A 43 -5.38 -4.94 -37.21
CA ALA A 43 -6.73 -4.64 -36.78
C ALA A 43 -6.94 -3.18 -36.34
N LEU A 44 -5.97 -2.58 -35.65
CA LEU A 44 -6.03 -1.21 -35.15
C LEU A 44 -5.78 -0.20 -36.28
N VAL A 45 -4.87 -0.52 -37.21
CA VAL A 45 -4.67 0.26 -38.45
C VAL A 45 -5.91 0.19 -39.34
N ALA A 46 -6.48 -0.99 -39.55
CA ALA A 46 -7.71 -1.16 -40.33
C ALA A 46 -8.91 -0.46 -39.67
N ALA A 47 -9.04 -0.53 -38.34
CA ALA A 47 -10.07 0.21 -37.61
C ALA A 47 -9.90 1.73 -37.76
N HIS A 48 -8.67 2.23 -37.69
CA HIS A 48 -8.38 3.66 -37.89
C HIS A 48 -8.66 4.13 -39.32
N LEU A 49 -8.29 3.34 -40.33
CA LEU A 49 -8.54 3.65 -41.74
C LEU A 49 -10.05 3.61 -42.06
N ASN A 50 -10.76 2.56 -41.62
CA ASN A 50 -12.21 2.45 -41.79
C ASN A 50 -12.95 3.59 -41.07
N GLN A 51 -12.47 4.01 -39.90
CA GLN A 51 -13.07 5.11 -39.16
C GLN A 51 -12.76 6.48 -39.81
N ALA A 52 -11.54 6.69 -40.33
CA ALA A 52 -11.18 7.89 -41.10
C ALA A 52 -11.98 7.99 -42.41
N GLU A 53 -12.20 6.87 -43.11
CA GLU A 53 -13.04 6.81 -44.32
C GLU A 53 -14.54 6.99 -44.02
N SER A 54 -15.00 6.65 -42.81
CA SER A 54 -16.39 6.84 -42.40
C SER A 54 -16.76 8.31 -42.10
N LEU A 55 -15.77 9.18 -41.92
CA LEU A 55 -15.95 10.62 -41.75
C LEU A 55 -16.16 11.29 -43.12
N LYS A 56 -17.36 11.14 -43.69
CA LYS A 56 -17.76 11.88 -44.91
C LYS A 56 -18.00 13.37 -44.60
N PRO A 57 -17.71 14.30 -45.52
CA PRO A 57 -17.78 15.76 -45.30
C PRO A 57 -19.19 16.31 -44.95
N ASN A 58 -20.26 15.53 -45.14
CA ASN A 58 -21.63 15.91 -44.77
C ASN A 58 -22.10 15.41 -43.38
N ALA A 59 -21.19 14.93 -42.52
CA ALA A 59 -21.55 14.33 -41.23
C ALA A 59 -21.63 15.32 -40.04
N ALA A 60 -21.79 16.63 -40.27
CA ALA A 60 -21.89 17.62 -39.20
C ALA A 60 -23.03 17.32 -38.19
N ALA A 61 -24.15 16.74 -38.66
CA ALA A 61 -25.29 16.38 -37.81
C ALA A 61 -25.03 15.15 -36.90
N ASN A 62 -24.34 14.12 -37.40
CA ASN A 62 -23.96 12.93 -36.61
C ASN A 62 -22.81 13.22 -35.64
N TYR A 63 -21.99 14.22 -35.97
CA TYR A 63 -20.84 14.64 -35.17
C TYR A 63 -21.27 15.35 -33.88
N ASP A 64 -22.25 16.26 -33.96
CA ASP A 64 -22.82 16.93 -32.80
C ASP A 64 -23.50 15.94 -31.84
N GLU A 65 -24.14 14.89 -32.38
CA GLU A 65 -24.80 13.86 -31.58
C GLU A 65 -23.79 12.95 -30.87
N ALA A 66 -22.70 12.57 -31.53
CA ALA A 66 -21.61 11.80 -30.91
C ALA A 66 -20.87 12.59 -29.83
N LEU A 67 -20.64 13.89 -30.05
CA LEU A 67 -20.04 14.80 -29.06
C LEU A 67 -20.97 15.00 -27.85
N LYS A 68 -22.28 15.18 -28.09
CA LYS A 68 -23.31 15.24 -27.04
C LYS A 68 -23.39 13.93 -26.25
N ALA A 69 -23.26 12.78 -26.90
CA ALA A 69 -23.25 11.48 -26.23
C ALA A 69 -21.99 11.27 -25.38
N LEU A 70 -20.81 11.67 -25.88
CA LEU A 70 -19.55 11.62 -25.14
C LEU A 70 -19.57 12.56 -23.92
N THR A 71 -19.99 13.81 -24.12
CA THR A 71 -20.12 14.78 -23.01
C THR A 71 -21.13 14.31 -21.98
N LYS A 72 -22.26 13.72 -22.37
CA LYS A 72 -23.23 13.13 -21.44
C LYS A 72 -22.64 11.95 -20.66
N LYS A 73 -21.85 11.07 -21.30
CA LYS A 73 -21.16 9.95 -20.62
C LYS A 73 -20.10 10.45 -19.64
N ILE A 74 -19.37 11.50 -20.00
CA ILE A 74 -18.36 12.12 -19.15
C ILE A 74 -19.03 12.81 -17.96
N ALA A 75 -20.08 13.60 -18.18
CA ALA A 75 -20.87 14.23 -17.12
C ALA A 75 -21.45 13.19 -16.15
N ALA A 76 -22.02 12.09 -16.66
CA ALA A 76 -22.51 11.00 -15.81
C ALA A 76 -21.39 10.31 -14.99
N LYS A 77 -20.18 10.21 -15.54
CA LYS A 77 -19.00 9.70 -14.80
C LYS A 77 -18.52 10.69 -13.74
N LEU A 78 -18.55 11.99 -14.03
CA LEU A 78 -18.24 13.04 -13.07
C LEU A 78 -19.26 13.05 -11.93
N ASP A 79 -20.56 13.03 -12.23
CA ASP A 79 -21.62 12.92 -11.23
C ASP A 79 -21.50 11.64 -10.39
N ALA A 80 -21.08 10.52 -10.99
CA ALA A 80 -20.84 9.27 -10.28
C ALA A 80 -19.60 9.38 -9.36
N ARG A 81 -18.52 10.01 -9.81
CA ARG A 81 -17.32 10.27 -8.99
C ARG A 81 -17.57 11.27 -7.88
N GLU A 82 -18.31 12.33 -8.15
CA GLU A 82 -18.73 13.31 -7.14
C GLU A 82 -19.68 12.65 -6.13
N LYS A 83 -20.53 11.70 -6.57
CA LYS A 83 -21.28 10.80 -5.68
C LYS A 83 -20.37 9.86 -4.90
N GLU A 84 -19.31 9.31 -5.46
CA GLU A 84 -18.34 8.47 -4.73
C GLU A 84 -17.54 9.29 -3.70
N LEU A 85 -17.15 10.53 -4.04
CA LEU A 85 -16.51 11.50 -3.15
C LEU A 85 -17.46 11.97 -2.05
N SER A 86 -18.72 12.27 -2.36
CA SER A 86 -19.71 12.68 -1.34
C SER A 86 -20.21 11.49 -0.51
N GLN A 87 -20.18 10.28 -1.08
CA GLN A 87 -20.31 9.02 -0.36
C GLN A 87 -18.99 8.57 0.27
N GLU A 88 -17.98 9.43 0.51
CA GLU A 88 -16.80 9.12 1.36
C GLU A 88 -17.17 8.72 2.81
N SER A 89 -18.46 8.71 3.17
CA SER A 89 -19.00 7.98 4.31
C SER A 89 -19.15 6.46 4.11
N ALA A 90 -19.03 5.97 2.88
CA ALA A 90 -19.03 4.56 2.50
C ALA A 90 -17.75 3.97 3.06
N ARG A 91 -17.93 3.31 4.20
CA ARG A 91 -16.87 2.71 5.01
C ARG A 91 -15.84 2.06 4.09
N PRO A 92 -14.54 2.44 4.18
CA PRO A 92 -13.49 1.65 3.58
C PRO A 92 -13.79 0.18 3.89
N ALA A 93 -13.65 -0.73 2.93
CA ALA A 93 -13.93 -2.15 3.16
C ALA A 93 -13.15 -2.70 4.39
N LEU A 94 -12.05 -2.03 4.74
CA LEU A 94 -11.23 -2.25 5.93
C LEU A 94 -11.94 -1.97 7.27
N LEU A 95 -12.95 -1.11 7.31
CA LEU A 95 -13.74 -0.76 8.50
C LEU A 95 -15.13 -1.43 8.52
N ALA A 96 -15.42 -2.35 7.59
CA ALA A 96 -16.75 -2.92 7.40
C ALA A 96 -17.30 -3.69 8.61
N GLY A 97 -16.44 -4.22 9.49
CA GLY A 97 -16.85 -4.90 10.73
C GLY A 97 -17.04 -3.99 11.93
N ILE A 98 -16.79 -2.68 11.82
CA ILE A 98 -17.03 -1.74 12.91
C ILE A 98 -18.51 -1.27 12.85
N PRO A 99 -19.24 -1.34 13.97
CA PRO A 99 -20.62 -0.85 14.04
C PRO A 99 -20.76 0.63 13.64
N ALA A 100 -21.91 0.98 13.05
CA ALA A 100 -22.18 2.32 12.50
C ALA A 100 -22.10 3.42 13.56
N ASP A 101 -22.64 3.10 14.73
CA ASP A 101 -22.70 3.89 15.95
C ASP A 101 -21.29 4.18 16.48
N VAL A 102 -20.39 3.19 16.48
CA VAL A 102 -18.99 3.37 16.90
C VAL A 102 -18.25 4.31 15.96
N LEU A 103 -18.47 4.21 14.65
CA LEU A 103 -17.88 5.14 13.67
C LEU A 103 -18.43 6.56 13.83
N ALA A 104 -19.74 6.70 14.10
CA ALA A 104 -20.34 8.01 14.38
C ALA A 104 -19.78 8.62 15.67
N GLN A 105 -19.61 7.82 16.73
CA GLN A 105 -18.99 8.23 17.98
C GLN A 105 -17.51 8.62 17.77
N ALA A 106 -16.76 7.89 16.94
CA ALA A 106 -15.38 8.24 16.62
C ALA A 106 -15.30 9.62 15.94
N ARG A 107 -16.20 9.92 15.01
CA ARG A 107 -16.24 11.23 14.33
C ARG A 107 -16.56 12.39 15.26
N THR A 108 -17.49 12.20 16.20
CA THR A 108 -17.81 13.25 17.19
C THR A 108 -16.64 13.48 18.15
N LEU A 109 -16.01 12.41 18.64
CA LEU A 109 -14.84 12.48 19.51
C LEU A 109 -13.59 12.99 18.78
N ALA A 110 -13.48 12.75 17.46
CA ALA A 110 -12.36 13.21 16.66
C ALA A 110 -12.28 14.75 16.59
N GLY A 111 -13.42 15.46 16.70
CA GLY A 111 -13.47 16.92 16.71
C GLY A 111 -13.04 17.56 18.04
N ASP A 112 -13.25 16.88 19.16
CA ASP A 112 -13.03 17.42 20.51
C ASP A 112 -11.86 16.72 21.22
N GLU A 113 -10.66 17.29 21.13
CA GLU A 113 -9.45 16.68 21.70
C GLU A 113 -9.53 16.49 23.22
N SER A 114 -10.07 17.46 23.97
CA SER A 114 -10.19 17.36 25.44
C SER A 114 -11.08 16.21 25.89
N ARG A 115 -12.21 15.98 25.18
CA ARG A 115 -13.13 14.87 25.46
C ARG A 115 -12.49 13.53 25.14
N LEU A 116 -11.74 13.45 24.04
CA LEU A 116 -10.98 12.25 23.68
C LEU A 116 -9.95 11.89 24.76
N ARG A 117 -9.18 12.86 25.26
CA ARG A 117 -8.20 12.63 26.34
C ARG A 117 -8.87 12.10 27.60
N GLU A 118 -9.99 12.68 28.03
CA GLU A 118 -10.71 12.20 29.21
C GLU A 118 -11.26 10.78 29.00
N PHE A 119 -11.70 10.46 27.78
CA PHE A 119 -12.16 9.13 27.43
C PHE A 119 -11.03 8.09 27.45
N LEU A 120 -9.85 8.42 26.92
CA LEU A 120 -8.69 7.52 26.92
C LEU A 120 -8.22 7.16 28.34
N LYS A 121 -8.36 8.07 29.31
CA LYS A 121 -8.08 7.79 30.73
C LYS A 121 -8.95 6.69 31.32
N LYS A 122 -10.20 6.56 30.86
CA LYS A 122 -11.18 5.58 31.38
C LYS A 122 -10.99 4.17 30.80
N GLY A 123 -10.15 4.02 29.76
CA GLY A 123 -9.97 2.78 29.01
C GLY A 123 -10.93 2.70 27.83
N ALA A 124 -10.40 2.86 26.62
CA ALA A 124 -11.18 2.88 25.39
C ALA A 124 -11.41 1.45 24.84
N PRO A 125 -12.61 1.17 24.28
CA PRO A 125 -12.85 -0.07 23.56
C PRO A 125 -12.05 -0.09 22.26
N PHE A 126 -11.51 -1.27 21.94
CA PHE A 126 -10.62 -1.45 20.79
C PHE A 126 -11.22 -1.02 19.43
N PRO A 127 -12.50 -1.34 19.10
CA PRO A 127 -13.11 -0.90 17.84
C PRO A 127 -13.15 0.62 17.67
N LEU A 128 -13.36 1.34 18.77
CA LEU A 128 -13.39 2.80 18.76
C LEU A 128 -11.99 3.38 18.52
N LEU A 129 -10.94 2.76 19.07
CA LEU A 129 -9.55 3.15 18.83
C LEU A 129 -9.16 3.01 17.35
N LEU A 130 -9.60 1.95 16.69
CA LEU A 130 -9.40 1.76 15.24
C LEU A 130 -10.12 2.84 14.43
N ALA A 131 -11.38 3.12 14.77
CA ALA A 131 -12.16 4.17 14.12
C ALA A 131 -11.53 5.57 14.31
N LEU A 132 -11.05 5.87 15.52
CA LEU A 132 -10.32 7.12 15.81
C LEU A 132 -9.00 7.21 15.03
N THR A 133 -8.30 6.10 14.88
CA THR A 133 -7.06 6.05 14.07
C THR A 133 -7.36 6.39 12.61
N ALA A 134 -8.42 5.83 12.04
CA ALA A 134 -8.82 6.14 10.66
C ALA A 134 -9.16 7.63 10.44
N GLU A 135 -9.74 8.30 11.45
CA GLU A 135 -10.18 9.70 11.32
C GLU A 135 -9.12 10.73 11.74
N ARG A 136 -8.23 10.41 12.68
CA ARG A 136 -7.24 11.38 13.23
C ARG A 136 -5.79 11.12 12.82
N ASN A 137 -5.43 9.92 12.37
CA ASN A 137 -4.03 9.64 12.07
C ASN A 137 -3.52 10.55 10.92
N PRO A 138 -2.42 11.31 11.11
CA PRO A 138 -1.98 12.29 10.11
C PRO A 138 -1.56 11.66 8.78
N GLU A 139 -0.92 10.49 8.80
CA GLU A 139 -0.50 9.80 7.58
C GLU A 139 -1.69 9.24 6.80
N ALA A 140 -2.67 8.63 7.51
CA ALA A 140 -3.90 8.16 6.89
C ALA A 140 -4.73 9.33 6.32
N CYS A 141 -4.82 10.45 7.05
CA CYS A 141 -5.47 11.67 6.56
C CYS A 141 -4.74 12.25 5.35
N SER A 142 -3.41 12.34 5.38
CA SER A 142 -2.61 12.81 4.25
C SER A 142 -2.80 11.94 3.02
N ALA A 143 -2.83 10.61 3.18
CA ALA A 143 -3.08 9.68 2.09
C ALA A 143 -4.51 9.81 1.53
N ARG A 144 -5.51 10.04 2.40
CA ARG A 144 -6.89 10.34 2.00
C ARG A 144 -6.98 11.63 1.19
N GLU A 145 -6.33 12.70 1.64
CA GLU A 145 -6.31 13.98 0.92
C GLU A 145 -5.53 13.89 -0.40
N ALA A 146 -4.44 13.11 -0.46
CA ALA A 146 -3.72 12.86 -1.71
C ALA A 146 -4.60 12.12 -2.74
N TRP A 147 -5.37 11.12 -2.29
CA TRP A 147 -6.36 10.45 -3.13
C TRP A 147 -7.45 11.41 -3.61
N ARG A 148 -8.01 12.25 -2.73
CA ARG A 148 -8.99 13.30 -3.09
C ARG A 148 -8.42 14.31 -4.09
N ALA A 149 -7.19 14.75 -3.89
CA ALA A 149 -6.51 15.66 -4.80
C ALA A 149 -6.35 15.03 -6.19
N GLN A 150 -5.99 13.74 -6.25
CA GLN A 150 -5.91 13.00 -7.50
C GLN A 150 -7.28 12.88 -8.17
N LEU A 151 -8.35 12.60 -7.43
CA LEU A 151 -9.71 12.59 -7.99
C LEU A 151 -10.12 13.96 -8.54
N ARG A 152 -9.85 15.04 -7.81
CA ARG A 152 -10.19 16.42 -8.22
C ARG A 152 -9.37 16.92 -9.41
N ARG A 153 -8.14 16.43 -9.60
CA ARG A 153 -7.34 16.69 -10.80
C ARG A 153 -8.09 16.28 -12.07
N PHE A 154 -9.00 15.30 -11.97
CA PHE A 154 -9.78 14.78 -13.09
C PHE A 154 -11.19 15.37 -13.22
N ASP A 155 -11.60 16.23 -12.28
CA ASP A 155 -12.95 16.78 -12.15
C ASP A 155 -13.10 18.15 -12.85
N GLN A 156 -11.99 18.81 -13.15
CA GLN A 156 -12.04 20.14 -13.75
C GLN A 156 -12.41 20.07 -15.23
N ALA A 157 -13.33 20.94 -15.66
CA ALA A 157 -13.54 21.37 -17.05
C ALA A 157 -12.22 21.74 -17.78
N ALA A 158 -11.14 21.99 -17.02
CA ALA A 158 -9.77 22.04 -17.48
C ALA A 158 -9.27 20.74 -18.13
N TYR A 159 -9.74 19.54 -17.82
CA TYR A 159 -9.34 18.31 -18.54
C TYR A 159 -9.74 18.39 -20.01
N LEU A 160 -10.95 18.86 -20.32
CA LEU A 160 -11.40 19.07 -21.69
C LEU A 160 -10.66 20.24 -22.35
N GLU A 161 -10.54 21.38 -21.66
CA GLU A 161 -9.84 22.57 -22.19
C GLU A 161 -8.32 22.39 -22.32
N GLN A 162 -7.68 21.67 -21.42
CA GLN A 162 -6.24 21.37 -21.40
C GLN A 162 -5.91 20.24 -22.36
N LEU A 163 -6.79 19.24 -22.56
CA LEU A 163 -6.67 18.32 -23.71
C LEU A 163 -6.71 19.09 -25.03
N VAL A 164 -7.62 20.05 -25.17
CA VAL A 164 -7.77 20.88 -26.37
C VAL A 164 -6.65 21.94 -26.48
N SER A 165 -6.07 22.40 -25.37
CA SER A 165 -5.03 23.44 -25.34
C SER A 165 -3.60 22.90 -25.42
N GLN A 166 -3.27 21.78 -24.76
CA GLN A 166 -1.98 21.09 -24.95
C GLN A 166 -1.85 20.55 -26.37
N TYR A 167 -2.99 20.16 -26.97
CA TYR A 167 -3.09 19.87 -28.39
C TYR A 167 -2.67 21.07 -29.26
N ARG A 168 -3.05 22.30 -28.88
CA ARG A 168 -2.67 23.53 -29.59
C ARG A 168 -1.20 23.94 -29.37
N SER A 169 -0.62 23.66 -28.21
CA SER A 169 0.74 24.11 -27.86
C SER A 169 1.85 23.15 -28.31
N PHE A 170 1.64 21.83 -28.23
CA PHE A 170 2.65 20.84 -28.63
C PHE A 170 2.88 20.82 -30.15
N VAL A 171 1.86 21.21 -30.93
CA VAL A 171 1.95 21.40 -32.40
C VAL A 171 2.84 22.61 -32.77
N ARG A 172 3.01 23.59 -31.89
CA ARG A 172 3.87 24.77 -32.13
C ARG A 172 5.37 24.51 -31.95
N GLU A 173 5.76 23.56 -31.10
CA GLU A 173 7.17 23.30 -30.78
C GLU A 173 7.87 22.33 -31.75
N LEU A 174 7.11 21.61 -32.58
CA LEU A 174 7.65 20.67 -33.57
C LEU A 174 7.83 21.27 -34.98
N ASP A 175 7.42 22.52 -35.20
CA ASP A 175 7.73 23.28 -36.42
C ASP A 175 9.08 24.02 -36.29
N THR A 176 10.18 23.27 -36.14
CA THR A 176 11.55 23.83 -36.21
C THR A 176 12.15 23.80 -37.62
N THR A 177 11.30 23.74 -38.66
CA THR A 177 11.80 23.83 -40.03
C THR A 177 12.01 25.30 -40.36
N VAL A 178 13.27 25.73 -40.25
CA VAL A 178 13.73 27.08 -40.60
C VAL A 178 13.53 27.32 -42.11
N GLY A 179 12.46 28.03 -42.46
CA GLY A 179 12.15 28.52 -43.80
C GLY A 179 11.28 29.77 -43.73
N PRO A 180 11.31 30.67 -44.73
CA PRO A 180 10.71 32.00 -44.63
C PRO A 180 9.21 31.90 -44.34
N GLN A 181 8.81 32.47 -43.20
CA GLN A 181 7.44 32.39 -42.70
C GLN A 181 6.50 33.24 -43.56
N SER A 182 5.89 32.63 -44.58
CA SER A 182 4.73 33.21 -45.26
C SER A 182 3.45 32.65 -44.66
N HIS A 183 2.74 33.54 -43.98
CA HIS A 183 1.31 33.48 -43.66
C HIS A 183 0.94 32.60 -42.46
N LYS A 184 0.30 33.27 -41.48
CA LYS A 184 -0.30 32.66 -40.29
C LYS A 184 -1.43 31.73 -40.73
N GLU A 185 -1.12 30.45 -40.88
CA GLU A 185 -2.16 29.42 -40.93
C GLU A 185 -2.86 29.40 -39.57
N MET A 186 -4.17 29.62 -39.57
CA MET A 186 -4.99 29.40 -38.37
C MET A 186 -4.93 27.91 -38.01
N PRO A 187 -4.98 27.55 -36.70
CA PRO A 187 -4.94 26.17 -36.30
C PRO A 187 -6.14 25.45 -36.89
N GLU A 188 -5.89 24.56 -37.87
CA GLU A 188 -6.86 23.57 -38.28
C GLU A 188 -7.35 22.85 -37.03
N ALA A 189 -8.68 22.78 -36.85
CA ALA A 189 -9.28 22.04 -35.76
C ALA A 189 -9.07 20.54 -36.00
N THR A 190 -7.87 20.03 -35.74
CA THR A 190 -7.65 18.59 -35.76
C THR A 190 -8.43 18.00 -34.59
N PHE A 191 -9.47 17.26 -34.93
CA PHE A 191 -10.37 16.68 -33.96
C PHE A 191 -9.67 15.50 -33.24
N PRO A 192 -9.67 15.44 -31.90
CA PRO A 192 -9.12 14.29 -31.19
C PRO A 192 -9.96 13.05 -31.50
N PHE A 193 -9.32 12.01 -32.03
CA PHE A 193 -10.01 10.75 -32.36
C PHE A 193 -10.70 10.15 -31.12
N PRO A 194 -11.93 9.62 -31.26
CA PRO A 194 -12.66 8.99 -30.15
C PRO A 194 -11.84 7.93 -29.41
N ALA A 195 -10.98 7.17 -30.11
CA ALA A 195 -10.11 6.15 -29.53
C ALA A 195 -9.11 6.73 -28.51
N ALA A 196 -8.45 7.85 -28.83
CA ALA A 196 -7.49 8.50 -27.92
C ALA A 196 -8.19 9.08 -26.67
N LEU A 197 -9.40 9.61 -26.82
CA LEU A 197 -10.21 10.08 -25.69
C LEU A 197 -10.61 8.93 -24.75
N THR A 198 -10.96 7.77 -25.31
CA THR A 198 -11.29 6.58 -24.50
C THR A 198 -10.07 6.04 -23.75
N LEU A 199 -8.88 6.00 -24.37
CA LEU A 199 -7.64 5.56 -23.72
C LEU A 199 -7.22 6.49 -22.59
N LYS A 200 -7.29 7.82 -22.80
CA LYS A 200 -7.03 8.78 -21.73
C LYS A 200 -8.00 8.62 -20.56
N GLY A 201 -9.28 8.37 -20.84
CA GLY A 201 -10.26 8.04 -19.81
C GLY A 201 -9.91 6.78 -19.01
N GLN A 202 -9.45 5.72 -19.68
CA GLN A 202 -9.02 4.48 -19.02
C GLN A 202 -7.75 4.68 -18.17
N ILE A 203 -6.78 5.47 -18.64
CA ILE A 203 -5.58 5.84 -17.89
C ILE A 203 -5.96 6.57 -16.60
N VAL A 204 -6.85 7.56 -16.71
CA VAL A 204 -7.35 8.33 -15.56
C VAL A 204 -8.11 7.43 -14.57
N ASP A 205 -8.94 6.51 -15.06
CA ASP A 205 -9.63 5.53 -14.22
C ASP A 205 -8.62 4.63 -13.49
N ALA A 206 -7.56 4.16 -14.16
CA ALA A 206 -6.51 3.35 -13.56
C ALA A 206 -5.67 4.11 -12.51
N GLU A 207 -5.32 5.37 -12.78
CA GLU A 207 -4.61 6.22 -11.82
C GLU A 207 -5.43 6.54 -10.57
N ALA A 208 -6.75 6.76 -10.73
CA ALA A 208 -7.66 6.97 -9.61
C ALA A 208 -7.76 5.72 -8.71
N GLU A 209 -7.88 4.53 -9.32
CA GLU A 209 -7.86 3.26 -8.59
C GLU A 209 -6.52 3.02 -7.88
N LEU A 210 -5.38 3.34 -8.50
CA LEU A 210 -4.08 3.26 -7.84
C LEU A 210 -3.97 4.18 -6.63
N ALA A 211 -4.44 5.44 -6.75
CA ALA A 211 -4.45 6.37 -5.65
C ALA A 211 -5.34 5.88 -4.48
N ARG A 212 -6.49 5.28 -4.80
CA ARG A 212 -7.36 4.65 -3.81
C ARG A 212 -6.66 3.48 -3.10
N LEU A 213 -6.03 2.57 -3.86
CA LEU A 213 -5.32 1.41 -3.28
C LEU A 213 -4.16 1.85 -2.38
N ARG A 214 -3.44 2.91 -2.75
CA ARG A 214 -2.38 3.51 -1.92
C ARG A 214 -2.94 4.05 -0.60
N TYR A 215 -4.05 4.76 -0.64
CA TYR A 215 -4.74 5.20 0.57
C TYR A 215 -5.17 4.02 1.45
N GLU A 216 -5.82 3.01 0.87
CA GLU A 216 -6.26 1.82 1.61
C GLU A 216 -5.07 1.06 2.23
N ALA A 217 -3.93 0.96 1.53
CA ALA A 217 -2.72 0.34 2.06
C ALA A 217 -2.14 1.11 3.26
N VAL A 218 -2.05 2.44 3.18
CA VAL A 218 -1.60 3.28 4.32
C VAL A 218 -2.57 3.17 5.49
N LEU A 219 -3.88 3.22 5.23
CA LEU A 219 -4.89 3.08 6.28
C LEU A 219 -4.77 1.73 6.99
N ARG A 220 -4.67 0.62 6.25
CA ARG A 220 -4.50 -0.74 6.81
C ARG A 220 -3.25 -0.80 7.69
N ALA A 221 -2.11 -0.30 7.19
CA ALA A 221 -0.86 -0.29 7.94
C ALA A 221 -1.00 0.46 9.27
N LYS A 222 -1.66 1.62 9.27
CA LYS A 222 -1.88 2.42 10.49
C LYS A 222 -2.86 1.76 11.47
N LEU A 223 -3.89 1.08 10.98
CA LEU A 223 -4.80 0.30 11.82
C LEU A 223 -4.07 -0.88 12.51
N ASN A 224 -3.21 -1.57 11.76
CA ASN A 224 -2.39 -2.67 12.31
C ASN A 224 -1.30 -2.17 13.25
N GLU A 225 -0.71 -1.01 12.98
CA GLU A 225 0.20 -0.33 13.90
C GLU A 225 -0.50 0.00 15.23
N MET A 226 -1.75 0.46 15.18
CA MET A 226 -2.57 0.72 16.37
C MET A 226 -2.87 -0.57 17.16
N LEU A 227 -3.22 -1.66 16.49
CA LEU A 227 -3.41 -2.97 17.13
C LEU A 227 -2.16 -3.41 17.90
N ARG A 228 -0.99 -3.35 17.24
CA ARG A 228 0.30 -3.69 17.87
C ARG A 228 0.63 -2.76 19.04
N ALA A 229 0.38 -1.46 18.90
CA ALA A 229 0.63 -0.47 19.95
C ALA A 229 -0.25 -0.72 21.20
N VAL A 230 -1.54 -0.98 21.00
CA VAL A 230 -2.49 -1.29 22.08
C VAL A 230 -2.13 -2.60 22.77
N ALA A 231 -1.81 -3.65 22.01
CA ALA A 231 -1.39 -4.93 22.57
C ALA A 231 -0.11 -4.81 23.40
N ASN A 232 0.87 -4.04 22.93
CA ASN A 232 2.11 -3.79 23.67
C ASN A 232 1.87 -2.97 24.94
N LEU A 233 1.07 -1.90 24.87
CA LEU A 233 0.72 -1.11 26.04
C LEU A 233 0.02 -1.95 27.11
N ARG A 234 -0.92 -2.80 26.70
CA ARG A 234 -1.61 -3.73 27.61
C ARG A 234 -0.64 -4.71 28.27
N TYR A 235 0.27 -5.30 27.50
CA TYR A 235 1.32 -6.18 28.02
C TYR A 235 2.16 -5.47 29.09
N LEU A 236 2.62 -4.25 28.82
CA LEU A 236 3.48 -3.52 29.75
C LEU A 236 2.76 -3.18 31.06
N ILE A 237 1.49 -2.79 31.00
CA ILE A 237 0.68 -2.54 32.20
C ILE A 237 0.46 -3.83 33.00
N ALA A 238 0.16 -4.95 32.33
CA ALA A 238 -0.01 -6.24 32.99
C ALA A 238 1.30 -6.75 33.61
N ALA A 239 2.42 -6.63 32.90
CA ALA A 239 3.73 -7.01 33.38
C ALA A 239 4.15 -6.18 34.60
N GLU A 240 3.88 -4.86 34.59
CA GLU A 240 4.14 -3.99 35.73
C GLU A 240 3.32 -4.43 36.96
N ALA A 241 2.03 -4.74 36.78
CA ALA A 241 1.17 -5.23 37.85
C ALA A 241 1.70 -6.55 38.46
N LEU A 242 2.06 -7.53 37.62
CA LEU A 242 2.61 -8.82 38.06
C LEU A 242 3.94 -8.68 38.81
N VAL A 243 4.83 -7.80 38.34
CA VAL A 243 6.08 -7.49 39.02
C VAL A 243 5.83 -6.80 40.36
N ASN A 244 4.86 -5.89 40.44
CA ASN A 244 4.47 -5.24 41.70
C ASN A 244 3.91 -6.23 42.73
N GLU A 245 3.06 -7.16 42.30
CA GLU A 245 2.53 -8.23 43.16
C GLU A 245 3.66 -9.11 43.71
N SER A 246 4.57 -9.53 42.84
CA SER A 246 5.72 -10.37 43.22
C SER A 246 6.69 -9.64 44.14
N ARG A 247 6.93 -8.34 43.89
CA ARG A 247 7.73 -7.47 44.74
C ARG A 247 7.13 -7.37 46.14
N ALA A 248 5.81 -7.17 46.25
CA ALA A 248 5.13 -7.07 47.54
C ALA A 248 5.24 -8.36 48.36
N LEU A 249 5.13 -9.52 47.71
CA LEU A 249 5.33 -10.83 48.37
C LEU A 249 6.77 -11.01 48.86
N LEU A 250 7.75 -10.62 48.04
CA LEU A 250 9.16 -10.74 48.40
C LEU A 250 9.54 -9.75 49.52
N GLU A 251 8.99 -8.55 49.52
CA GLU A 251 9.20 -7.54 50.56
C GLU A 251 8.69 -8.03 51.93
N GLN A 252 7.52 -8.68 51.97
CA GLN A 252 7.03 -9.34 53.20
C GLN A 252 7.96 -10.47 53.66
N THR A 253 8.55 -11.21 52.71
CA THR A 253 9.50 -12.29 53.01
C THR A 253 10.80 -11.75 53.60
N VAL A 254 11.34 -10.66 53.02
CA VAL A 254 12.53 -9.95 53.55
C VAL A 254 12.29 -9.52 55.00
N GLN A 255 11.17 -8.85 55.30
CA GLN A 255 10.85 -8.39 56.66
C GLN A 255 10.80 -9.54 57.68
N SER A 256 10.24 -10.69 57.28
CA SER A 256 10.19 -11.89 58.11
C SER A 256 11.58 -12.47 58.39
N ILE A 257 12.44 -12.55 57.37
CA ILE A 257 13.81 -13.06 57.52
C ILE A 257 14.69 -12.09 58.31
N GLU A 258 14.54 -10.78 58.14
CA GLU A 258 15.25 -9.77 58.94
C GLU A 258 14.98 -9.95 60.45
N GLY A 259 13.74 -10.25 60.84
CA GLY A 259 13.41 -10.56 62.23
C GLY A 259 14.10 -11.83 62.74
N ARG A 260 14.21 -12.85 61.89
CA ARG A 260 14.88 -14.12 62.23
C ARG A 260 16.40 -13.97 62.33
N VAL A 261 17.02 -13.20 61.44
CA VAL A 261 18.46 -12.90 61.48
C VAL A 261 18.81 -12.13 62.75
N LYS A 262 18.01 -11.11 63.13
CA LYS A 262 18.20 -10.37 64.39
C LYS A 262 18.11 -11.26 65.64
N SER A 263 17.31 -12.32 65.57
CA SER A 263 17.14 -13.30 66.63
C SER A 263 18.18 -14.44 66.59
N GLY A 264 19.12 -14.43 65.64
CA GLY A 264 20.11 -15.49 65.44
C GLY A 264 19.56 -16.78 64.83
N LEU A 265 18.33 -16.77 64.31
CA LEU A 265 17.61 -17.94 63.80
C LEU A 265 17.70 -18.11 62.27
N ALA A 266 18.36 -17.18 61.56
CA ALA A 266 18.54 -17.24 60.11
C ALA A 266 19.93 -16.70 59.71
N ASN A 267 20.38 -17.06 58.51
CA ASN A 267 21.69 -16.68 57.99
C ASN A 267 21.64 -15.29 57.34
N GLN A 268 22.64 -14.44 57.61
CA GLN A 268 22.78 -13.13 56.97
C GLN A 268 22.94 -13.25 55.44
N SER A 269 23.55 -14.33 54.94
CA SER A 269 23.70 -14.55 53.50
C SER A 269 22.36 -14.70 52.77
N GLU A 270 21.38 -15.36 53.41
CA GLU A 270 20.03 -15.54 52.85
C GLU A 270 19.30 -14.20 52.73
N LEU A 271 19.43 -13.36 53.76
CA LEU A 271 18.87 -12.01 53.76
C LEU A 271 19.43 -11.15 52.62
N LEU A 272 20.76 -11.17 52.43
CA LEU A 272 21.41 -10.42 51.36
C LEU A 272 20.95 -10.90 49.97
N GLY A 273 20.73 -12.21 49.80
CA GLY A 273 20.15 -12.78 48.58
C GLY A 273 18.75 -12.24 48.27
N LEU A 274 17.85 -12.26 49.26
CA LEU A 274 16.50 -11.71 49.09
C LEU A 274 16.48 -10.21 48.80
N GLN A 275 17.35 -9.44 49.46
CA GLN A 275 17.47 -8.00 49.22
C GLN A 275 17.98 -7.71 47.80
N SER A 276 18.91 -8.52 47.29
CA SER A 276 19.35 -8.45 45.89
C SER A 276 18.20 -8.74 44.93
N ASP A 277 17.40 -9.77 45.19
CA ASP A 277 16.24 -10.10 44.35
C ASP A 277 15.18 -9.00 44.34
N LEU A 278 14.93 -8.39 45.49
CA LEU A 278 14.01 -7.26 45.62
C LEU A 278 14.51 -6.07 44.80
N ALA A 279 15.81 -5.77 44.87
CA ALA A 279 16.44 -4.73 44.06
C ALA A 279 16.34 -5.02 42.54
N MET A 280 16.45 -6.28 42.13
CA MET A 280 16.25 -6.69 40.73
C MET A 280 14.80 -6.48 40.27
N LEU A 281 13.81 -6.82 41.11
CA LEU A 281 12.40 -6.55 40.81
C LEU A 281 12.10 -5.04 40.72
N ASP A 282 12.70 -4.24 41.61
CA ASP A 282 12.60 -2.78 41.55
C ASP A 282 13.18 -2.20 40.26
N ALA A 283 14.36 -2.67 39.84
CA ALA A 283 14.97 -2.29 38.58
C ALA A 283 14.08 -2.67 37.38
N ARG A 284 13.54 -3.90 37.36
CA ARG A 284 12.64 -4.37 36.29
C ARG A 284 11.36 -3.54 36.22
N ARG A 285 10.77 -3.19 37.37
CA ARG A 285 9.59 -2.31 37.44
C ARG A 285 9.86 -0.95 36.82
N VAL A 286 10.99 -0.31 37.17
CA VAL A 286 11.35 1.00 36.61
C VAL A 286 11.52 0.92 35.08
N THR A 287 12.11 -0.17 34.58
CA THR A 287 12.22 -0.40 33.13
C THR A 287 10.83 -0.52 32.47
N LEU A 288 9.94 -1.35 33.03
CA LEU A 288 8.57 -1.52 32.51
C LEU A 288 7.78 -0.20 32.52
N GLN A 289 7.94 0.62 33.56
CA GLN A 289 7.31 1.95 33.63
C GLN A 289 7.79 2.89 32.52
N ARG A 290 9.11 2.91 32.25
CA ARG A 290 9.69 3.73 31.17
C ARG A 290 9.23 3.25 29.80
N GLU A 291 9.17 1.93 29.61
CA GLU A 291 8.63 1.32 28.39
C GLU A 291 7.15 1.65 28.21
N ALA A 292 6.35 1.61 29.29
CA ALA A 292 4.93 1.95 29.25
C ALA A 292 4.71 3.42 28.89
N VAL A 293 5.51 4.35 29.42
CA VAL A 293 5.49 5.77 29.02
C VAL A 293 5.76 5.92 27.52
N THR A 294 6.77 5.20 27.01
CA THR A 294 7.10 5.20 25.58
C THR A 294 5.98 4.61 24.72
N ALA A 295 5.36 3.52 25.18
CA ALA A 295 4.24 2.89 24.49
C ALA A 295 2.99 3.79 24.44
N ARG A 296 2.68 4.51 25.53
CA ARG A 296 1.60 5.51 25.57
C ARG A 296 1.87 6.66 24.60
N ALA A 297 3.10 7.15 24.56
CA ALA A 297 3.49 8.21 23.61
C ALA A 297 3.33 7.75 22.16
N ARG A 298 3.74 6.52 21.82
CA ARG A 298 3.54 5.93 20.49
C ARG A 298 2.06 5.79 20.11
N ALA A 299 1.24 5.26 21.01
CA ALA A 299 -0.20 5.13 20.78
C ALA A 299 -0.89 6.51 20.64
N SER A 300 -0.44 7.51 21.40
CA SER A 300 -0.94 8.89 21.31
C SER A 300 -0.56 9.54 19.98
N ALA A 301 0.66 9.32 19.49
CA ALA A 301 1.11 9.83 18.20
C ALA A 301 0.25 9.30 17.04
N LEU A 302 -0.18 8.02 17.09
CA LEU A 302 -1.08 7.46 16.08
C LEU A 302 -2.44 8.15 16.00
N LEU A 303 -2.90 8.75 17.10
CA LEU A 303 -4.16 9.50 17.19
C LEU A 303 -3.98 11.02 17.03
N ASN A 304 -2.76 11.47 16.68
CA ASN A 304 -2.39 12.88 16.66
C ASN A 304 -2.71 13.58 17.99
N LEU A 305 -2.22 12.98 19.09
CA LEU A 305 -2.32 13.50 20.45
C LEU A 305 -0.91 13.75 21.02
N PRO A 306 -0.78 14.69 21.97
CA PRO A 306 0.48 14.91 22.67
C PRO A 306 1.00 13.65 23.40
N PRO A 307 2.34 13.50 23.50
CA PRO A 307 2.97 12.29 24.05
C PRO A 307 2.73 12.11 25.56
N ASP A 308 2.36 13.17 26.27
CA ASP A 308 2.02 13.21 27.69
C ASP A 308 0.56 12.80 27.97
N CYS A 309 -0.19 12.38 26.94
CA CYS A 309 -1.55 11.90 27.13
C CYS A 309 -1.56 10.66 28.04
N GLU A 310 -2.41 10.70 29.05
CA GLU A 310 -2.64 9.57 29.95
C GLU A 310 -3.57 8.55 29.29
N TRP A 311 -3.26 7.27 29.50
CA TRP A 311 -4.04 6.15 29.01
C TRP A 311 -4.44 5.26 30.18
N GLY A 312 -5.72 4.92 30.27
CA GLY A 312 -6.19 3.80 31.07
C GLY A 312 -5.78 2.47 30.45
N VAL A 313 -6.20 1.35 31.07
CA VAL A 313 -5.98 0.03 30.48
C VAL A 313 -6.88 -0.12 29.25
N PRO A 314 -6.33 -0.25 28.03
CA PRO A 314 -7.17 -0.44 26.86
C PRO A 314 -7.85 -1.81 26.90
N ALA A 315 -9.06 -1.88 26.36
CA ALA A 315 -9.77 -3.15 26.21
C ALA A 315 -8.93 -4.10 25.32
N ALA A 316 -8.96 -5.39 25.64
CA ALA A 316 -8.34 -6.39 24.77
C ALA A 316 -9.00 -6.34 23.39
N ALA A 317 -8.21 -6.52 22.33
CA ALA A 317 -8.77 -6.97 21.07
C ALA A 317 -9.48 -8.32 21.31
N GLY A 318 -10.63 -8.52 20.67
CA GLY A 318 -11.34 -9.80 20.75
C GLY A 318 -10.43 -10.96 20.33
N ALA A 319 -10.74 -12.17 20.80
CA ALA A 319 -10.02 -13.33 20.30
C ALA A 319 -10.26 -13.44 18.78
N PRO A 320 -9.21 -13.61 17.96
CA PRO A 320 -9.40 -13.82 16.54
C PRO A 320 -10.27 -15.07 16.31
N GLY A 321 -11.12 -15.02 15.29
CA GLY A 321 -11.89 -16.19 14.86
C GLY A 321 -10.96 -17.32 14.38
N ALA A 322 -11.53 -18.50 14.11
CA ALA A 322 -10.76 -19.64 13.63
C ALA A 322 -9.90 -19.29 12.40
N LEU A 323 -8.60 -19.58 12.48
CA LEU A 323 -7.65 -19.35 11.39
C LEU A 323 -8.10 -20.10 10.12
N PRO A 324 -8.23 -19.43 8.97
CA PRO A 324 -8.56 -20.09 7.72
C PRO A 324 -7.39 -20.96 7.24
N SER A 325 -7.68 -21.93 6.36
CA SER A 325 -6.63 -22.75 5.74
C SER A 325 -5.70 -21.91 4.87
N LEU A 326 -4.51 -22.44 4.58
CA LEU A 326 -3.54 -21.77 3.71
C LEU A 326 -4.14 -21.45 2.33
N ASP A 327 -4.85 -22.40 1.72
CA ASP A 327 -5.50 -22.19 0.41
C ASP A 327 -6.61 -21.14 0.46
N ALA A 328 -7.33 -21.04 1.58
CA ALA A 328 -8.31 -19.98 1.77
C ALA A 328 -7.63 -18.61 1.94
N SER A 329 -6.54 -18.55 2.70
CA SER A 329 -5.75 -17.33 2.90
C SER A 329 -5.13 -16.83 1.60
N LEU A 330 -4.56 -17.73 0.79
CA LEU A 330 -3.98 -17.38 -0.53
C LEU A 330 -5.05 -16.89 -1.51
N ARG A 331 -6.24 -17.49 -1.52
CA ARG A 331 -7.38 -17.01 -2.33
C ARG A 331 -7.86 -15.64 -1.88
N LEU A 332 -7.94 -15.40 -0.57
CA LEU A 332 -8.29 -14.09 -0.04
C LEU A 332 -7.24 -13.05 -0.40
N ALA A 333 -5.95 -13.37 -0.28
CA ALA A 333 -4.85 -12.48 -0.63
C ALA A 333 -4.87 -12.12 -2.12
N ALA A 334 -5.07 -13.11 -3.00
CA ALA A 334 -5.22 -12.86 -4.44
C ALA A 334 -6.38 -11.90 -4.76
N ALA A 335 -7.47 -11.95 -3.97
CA ALA A 335 -8.66 -11.12 -4.17
C ALA A 335 -8.60 -9.75 -3.47
N ARG A 336 -7.82 -9.59 -2.40
CA ARG A 336 -7.88 -8.42 -1.52
C ARG A 336 -6.56 -7.71 -1.29
N SER A 337 -5.41 -8.37 -1.43
CA SER A 337 -4.09 -7.76 -1.22
C SER A 337 -3.92 -6.50 -2.07
N GLN A 338 -3.81 -5.37 -1.38
CA GLN A 338 -3.63 -4.06 -2.00
C GLN A 338 -2.32 -4.01 -2.79
N ASP A 339 -1.24 -4.60 -2.28
CA ASP A 339 0.07 -4.63 -2.92
C ASP A 339 0.02 -5.35 -4.28
N LEU A 340 -0.62 -6.53 -4.32
CA LEU A 340 -0.79 -7.27 -5.56
C LEU A 340 -1.70 -6.50 -6.54
N LYS A 341 -2.79 -5.90 -6.05
CA LYS A 341 -3.68 -5.09 -6.88
C LYS A 341 -2.97 -3.86 -7.45
N MET A 342 -2.14 -3.19 -6.66
CA MET A 342 -1.35 -2.04 -7.12
C MET A 342 -0.42 -2.47 -8.25
N ALA A 343 0.35 -3.55 -8.08
CA ALA A 343 1.25 -4.03 -9.12
C ALA A 343 0.49 -4.45 -10.40
N GLN A 344 -0.67 -5.11 -10.27
CA GLN A 344 -1.53 -5.43 -11.42
C GLN A 344 -2.06 -4.18 -12.13
N ARG A 345 -2.46 -3.15 -11.39
CA ARG A 345 -2.96 -1.90 -11.95
C ARG A 345 -1.84 -1.07 -12.58
N GLU A 346 -0.62 -1.11 -12.04
CA GLU A 346 0.56 -0.47 -12.61
C GLU A 346 0.98 -1.13 -13.93
N ALA A 347 0.97 -2.47 -14.00
CA ALA A 347 1.21 -3.19 -15.25
C ALA A 347 0.16 -2.86 -16.32
N GLY A 348 -1.13 -2.87 -15.94
CA GLY A 348 -2.21 -2.49 -16.85
C GLY A 348 -2.16 -1.02 -17.29
N LEU A 349 -1.73 -0.11 -16.40
CA LEU A 349 -1.50 1.30 -16.73
C LEU A 349 -0.39 1.44 -17.79
N MET A 350 0.73 0.73 -17.64
CA MET A 350 1.81 0.75 -18.62
C MET A 350 1.34 0.24 -19.99
N GLU A 351 0.54 -0.82 -20.03
CA GLU A 351 -0.06 -1.32 -21.29
C GLU A 351 -0.98 -0.27 -21.96
N LEU A 352 -1.78 0.45 -21.17
CA LEU A 352 -2.60 1.55 -21.69
C LEU A 352 -1.75 2.71 -22.21
N MET A 353 -0.62 3.02 -21.56
CA MET A 353 0.32 4.04 -22.03
C MET A 353 1.00 3.64 -23.35
N VAL A 354 1.35 2.37 -23.55
CA VAL A 354 1.85 1.89 -24.86
C VAL A 354 0.79 2.06 -25.94
N ARG A 355 -0.46 1.62 -25.68
CA ARG A 355 -1.55 1.77 -26.66
C ARG A 355 -1.80 3.23 -26.99
N MET A 356 -1.74 4.12 -26.00
CA MET A 356 -1.85 5.56 -26.20
C MET A 356 -0.73 6.08 -27.12
N ALA A 357 0.52 5.70 -26.85
CA ALA A 357 1.66 6.08 -27.68
C ALA A 357 1.56 5.54 -29.12
N GLU A 358 1.10 4.30 -29.30
CA GLU A 358 0.85 3.69 -30.61
C GLU A 358 -0.27 4.40 -31.38
N THR A 359 -1.33 4.87 -30.69
CA THR A 359 -2.39 5.67 -31.34
C THR A 359 -1.94 7.05 -31.76
N GLU A 360 -1.01 7.68 -31.03
CA GLU A 360 -0.45 9.00 -31.38
C GLU A 360 0.46 8.95 -32.61
N LEU A 361 0.99 7.78 -32.94
CA LEU A 361 1.81 7.52 -34.13
C LEU A 361 1.00 7.43 -35.43
N LEU A 362 -0.32 7.24 -35.35
CA LEU A 362 -1.17 7.10 -36.53
C LEU A 362 -1.41 8.49 -37.16
N PRO A 363 -1.39 8.58 -38.51
CA PRO A 363 -1.61 9.85 -39.19
C PRO A 363 -2.98 10.44 -38.81
N ARG A 364 -2.97 11.71 -38.39
CA ARG A 364 -4.16 12.41 -37.95
C ARG A 364 -4.98 12.86 -39.16
N GLY A 365 -6.25 12.46 -39.21
CA GLY A 365 -7.22 13.05 -40.15
C GLY A 365 -7.67 14.43 -39.64
N SER A 366 -7.43 15.48 -40.42
CA SER A 366 -8.02 16.82 -40.19
C SER A 366 -9.33 16.91 -40.95
N ALA A 367 -10.44 17.28 -40.30
CA ALA A 367 -11.75 17.39 -40.96
C ALA A 367 -11.85 18.62 -41.89
N GLY A 368 -10.78 19.38 -42.10
CA GLY A 368 -10.73 20.52 -43.03
C GLY A 368 -11.62 21.71 -42.64
N HIS A 369 -12.27 21.69 -41.48
CA HIS A 369 -13.21 22.74 -41.06
C HIS A 369 -12.49 23.96 -40.49
N SER A 370 -12.20 24.95 -41.36
CA SER A 370 -11.86 26.31 -40.95
C SER A 370 -13.14 27.13 -40.72
N ARG A 371 -13.19 27.94 -39.65
CA ARG A 371 -14.31 28.88 -39.38
C ARG A 371 -14.31 30.10 -40.31
N LEU A 372 -13.36 30.20 -41.23
CA LEU A 372 -13.29 31.26 -42.23
C LEU A 372 -13.91 30.75 -43.54
N ALA A 373 -15.01 31.36 -43.96
CA ALA A 373 -15.50 31.20 -45.32
C ALA A 373 -14.44 31.75 -46.30
N PRO A 374 -14.16 31.07 -47.42
CA PRO A 374 -13.38 31.69 -48.48
C PRO A 374 -14.09 32.98 -48.88
N SER A 375 -13.41 34.13 -48.79
CA SER A 375 -13.96 35.39 -49.29
C SER A 375 -14.11 35.26 -50.80
N THR A 376 -15.32 35.03 -51.28
CA THR A 376 -15.61 35.01 -52.71
C THR A 376 -16.11 36.39 -53.13
N GLY A 377 -15.39 37.01 -54.08
CA GLY A 377 -15.76 38.31 -54.66
C GLY A 377 -14.90 39.50 -54.21
N ALA A 378 -15.33 40.69 -54.62
CA ALA A 378 -14.56 41.95 -54.67
C ALA A 378 -13.98 42.48 -53.35
N GLU A 379 -14.18 41.80 -52.22
CA GLU A 379 -13.53 42.11 -50.93
C GLU A 379 -12.09 41.59 -50.84
N ALA A 380 -11.67 40.68 -51.73
CA ALA A 380 -10.27 40.35 -51.95
C ALA A 380 -9.70 41.33 -52.99
N GLY A 381 -9.06 42.40 -52.53
CA GLY A 381 -8.44 43.41 -53.42
C GLY A 381 -7.50 42.79 -54.49
N PRO A 382 -7.12 43.57 -55.53
CA PRO A 382 -6.57 43.08 -56.79
C PRO A 382 -5.19 42.36 -56.71
N THR A 383 -4.63 42.21 -55.51
CA THR A 383 -3.37 41.52 -55.22
C THR A 383 -3.53 40.21 -54.45
N ARG A 384 -4.75 39.77 -54.12
CA ARG A 384 -4.99 38.48 -53.46
C ARG A 384 -5.44 37.43 -54.49
N SER A 385 -4.55 36.49 -54.76
CA SER A 385 -4.89 35.25 -55.47
C SER A 385 -6.01 34.52 -54.71
N GLU A 386 -6.88 33.82 -55.44
CA GLU A 386 -7.89 32.93 -54.85
C GLU A 386 -7.25 32.10 -53.74
N MET A 387 -7.74 32.22 -52.50
CA MET A 387 -7.33 31.27 -51.47
C MET A 387 -7.77 29.90 -51.95
N ALA A 388 -6.81 28.97 -52.08
CA ALA A 388 -7.10 27.60 -52.45
C ALA A 388 -8.23 27.09 -51.56
N ALA A 389 -9.28 26.52 -52.19
CA ALA A 389 -10.33 25.84 -51.46
C ALA A 389 -9.66 24.78 -50.56
N PHE A 390 -10.01 24.78 -49.27
CA PHE A 390 -9.55 23.73 -48.38
C PHE A 390 -9.97 22.38 -48.96
N PRO A 391 -9.08 21.38 -49.03
CA PRO A 391 -9.42 20.10 -49.60
C PRO A 391 -10.59 19.47 -48.84
N ASP A 392 -11.62 19.02 -49.57
CA ASP A 392 -12.81 18.32 -49.04
C ASP A 392 -12.50 16.96 -48.38
N ARG A 393 -11.22 16.56 -48.36
CA ARG A 393 -10.76 15.28 -47.83
C ARG A 393 -9.69 15.51 -46.77
N PRO A 394 -9.74 14.77 -45.65
CA PRO A 394 -8.62 14.74 -44.72
C PRO A 394 -7.36 14.31 -45.49
N ASP A 395 -6.34 15.17 -45.53
CA ASP A 395 -5.04 14.80 -46.09
C ASP A 395 -4.34 13.83 -45.13
N VAL A 396 -4.60 12.53 -45.31
CA VAL A 396 -3.89 11.46 -44.61
C VAL A 396 -2.56 11.27 -45.33
N ASN A 397 -1.60 12.11 -44.97
CA ASN A 397 -0.33 12.17 -45.68
C ASN A 397 0.53 10.92 -45.36
N ALA A 398 0.47 9.91 -46.24
CA ALA A 398 1.15 8.62 -46.09
C ALA A 398 2.68 8.74 -45.99
N ALA A 399 3.27 9.84 -46.48
CA ALA A 399 4.70 10.12 -46.34
C ALA A 399 5.10 10.49 -44.89
N ARG A 400 4.18 11.05 -44.09
CA ARG A 400 4.36 11.28 -42.63
C ARG A 400 4.25 9.98 -41.83
N ALA A 401 3.65 8.93 -42.38
CA ALA A 401 3.59 7.60 -41.77
C ALA A 401 4.93 6.83 -41.85
N ALA A 402 5.91 7.34 -42.62
CA ALA A 402 7.18 6.65 -42.88
C ALA A 402 8.36 7.03 -41.94
N PHE A 403 8.21 7.98 -41.02
CA PHE A 403 9.33 8.40 -40.16
C PHE A 403 9.22 7.86 -38.72
N GLY A 404 9.82 6.69 -38.51
CA GLY A 404 10.00 5.98 -37.24
C GLY A 404 10.98 6.63 -36.26
N VAL A 405 10.82 7.91 -35.93
CA VAL A 405 11.62 8.58 -34.89
C VAL A 405 11.22 8.12 -33.47
N ASN A 406 10.09 7.41 -33.34
CA ASN A 406 9.55 6.91 -32.07
C ASN A 406 9.69 5.38 -31.87
N ALA A 407 10.45 4.66 -32.71
CA ALA A 407 10.66 3.23 -32.51
C ALA A 407 11.38 2.94 -31.18
N ALA A 408 12.49 3.65 -30.90
CA ALA A 408 13.23 3.50 -29.65
C ALA A 408 12.39 3.89 -28.41
N TYR A 409 11.53 4.91 -28.52
CA TYR A 409 10.61 5.31 -27.46
C TYR A 409 9.51 4.26 -27.21
N LEU A 410 8.89 3.71 -28.26
CA LEU A 410 7.92 2.63 -28.12
C LEU A 410 8.56 1.35 -27.59
N ASP A 411 9.76 1.03 -28.04
CA ASP A 411 10.51 -0.12 -27.56
C ASP A 411 10.87 0.04 -26.09
N GLU A 412 11.27 1.24 -25.65
CA GLU A 412 11.44 1.57 -24.24
C GLU A 412 10.14 1.34 -23.45
N LEU A 413 9.00 1.85 -23.92
CA LEU A 413 7.72 1.65 -23.23
C LEU A 413 7.30 0.17 -23.19
N ARG A 414 7.55 -0.60 -24.26
CA ARG A 414 7.30 -2.05 -24.28
C ARG A 414 8.19 -2.78 -23.30
N VAL A 415 9.46 -2.39 -23.18
CA VAL A 415 10.37 -2.92 -22.15
C VAL A 415 9.87 -2.55 -20.75
N ARG A 416 9.33 -1.34 -20.55
CA ARG A 416 8.70 -0.93 -19.27
C ARG A 416 7.45 -1.74 -18.95
N VAL A 417 6.66 -2.17 -19.93
CA VAL A 417 5.56 -3.12 -19.71
C VAL A 417 6.09 -4.46 -19.22
N VAL A 418 7.13 -4.99 -19.85
CA VAL A 418 7.77 -6.25 -19.41
C VAL A 418 8.30 -6.08 -17.98
N GLN A 419 8.95 -4.95 -17.68
CA GLN A 419 9.39 -4.63 -16.31
C GLN A 419 8.22 -4.64 -15.33
N ALA A 420 7.13 -3.93 -15.61
CA ALA A 420 5.96 -3.86 -14.74
C ALA A 420 5.29 -5.24 -14.55
N GLN A 421 5.29 -6.09 -15.58
CA GLN A 421 4.83 -7.48 -15.49
C GLN A 421 5.74 -8.32 -14.58
N ARG A 422 7.07 -8.12 -14.65
CA ARG A 422 8.01 -8.77 -13.70
C ARG A 422 7.84 -8.28 -12.27
N GLU A 423 7.57 -6.99 -12.08
CA GLU A 423 7.25 -6.42 -10.77
C GLU A 423 5.95 -7.00 -10.22
N GLN A 424 4.94 -7.22 -11.07
CA GLN A 424 3.71 -7.94 -10.72
C GLN A 424 3.98 -9.40 -10.34
N ASP A 425 4.78 -10.15 -11.11
CA ASP A 425 5.16 -11.53 -10.79
C ASP A 425 5.90 -11.59 -9.43
N ALA A 426 6.81 -10.65 -9.21
CA ALA A 426 7.55 -10.53 -7.95
C ALA A 426 6.63 -10.18 -6.77
N ALA A 427 5.68 -9.27 -6.96
CA ALA A 427 4.67 -8.95 -5.95
C ALA A 427 3.78 -10.16 -5.63
N ALA A 428 3.38 -10.94 -6.63
CA ALA A 428 2.59 -12.16 -6.43
C ALA A 428 3.39 -13.23 -5.67
N ALA A 429 4.67 -13.40 -5.96
CA ALA A 429 5.54 -14.31 -5.20
C ALA A 429 5.74 -13.84 -3.74
N ARG A 430 5.95 -12.53 -3.54
CA ARG A 430 6.12 -11.92 -2.22
C ARG A 430 4.87 -12.09 -1.35
N VAL A 431 3.69 -11.77 -1.87
CA VAL A 431 2.42 -11.92 -1.13
C VAL A 431 2.18 -13.38 -0.74
N LYS A 432 2.52 -14.35 -1.60
CA LYS A 432 2.41 -15.77 -1.24
C LYS A 432 3.30 -16.15 -0.05
N LEU A 433 4.54 -15.66 -0.05
CA LEU A 433 5.48 -15.86 1.06
C LEU A 433 4.97 -15.20 2.35
N GLU A 434 4.60 -13.91 2.28
CA GLU A 434 4.08 -13.16 3.43
C GLU A 434 2.85 -13.83 4.05
N VAL A 435 1.92 -14.35 3.24
CA VAL A 435 0.74 -15.08 3.72
C VAL A 435 1.14 -16.38 4.42
N GLN A 436 2.09 -17.13 3.87
CA GLN A 436 2.57 -18.37 4.49
C GLN A 436 3.25 -18.11 5.83
N GLU A 437 4.18 -17.15 5.87
CA GLU A 437 4.88 -16.75 7.08
C GLU A 437 3.93 -16.23 8.16
N ALA A 438 3.00 -15.34 7.79
CA ALA A 438 2.04 -14.77 8.73
C ALA A 438 1.07 -15.83 9.27
N LEU A 439 0.63 -16.78 8.44
CA LEU A 439 -0.23 -17.88 8.89
C LEU A 439 0.50 -18.78 9.88
N PHE A 440 1.75 -19.15 9.59
CA PHE A 440 2.57 -19.96 10.51
C PHE A 440 2.88 -19.22 11.81
N ALA A 441 3.14 -17.91 11.74
CA ALA A 441 3.30 -17.09 12.93
C ALA A 441 2.03 -17.07 13.80
N CYS A 442 0.84 -16.96 13.21
CA CYS A 442 -0.43 -17.05 13.95
C CYS A 442 -0.61 -18.42 14.60
N GLN A 443 -0.38 -19.50 13.86
CA GLN A 443 -0.49 -20.87 14.38
C GLN A 443 0.50 -21.12 15.52
N ALA A 444 1.74 -20.66 15.38
CA ALA A 444 2.77 -20.76 16.41
C ALA A 444 2.35 -20.00 17.68
N ALA A 445 1.88 -18.75 17.55
CA ALA A 445 1.43 -17.95 18.68
C ALA A 445 0.20 -18.55 19.38
N GLU A 446 -0.73 -19.15 18.64
CA GLU A 446 -1.87 -19.87 19.24
C GLU A 446 -1.44 -21.13 20.00
N LEU A 447 -0.53 -21.92 19.43
CA LEU A 447 -0.02 -23.13 20.07
C LEU A 447 0.78 -22.80 21.32
N GLU A 448 1.62 -21.76 21.27
CA GLU A 448 2.38 -21.27 22.42
C GLU A 448 1.44 -20.81 23.54
N LEU A 449 0.42 -20.00 23.22
CA LEU A 449 -0.53 -19.54 24.21
C LEU A 449 -1.33 -20.71 24.83
N LYS A 450 -1.78 -21.67 24.02
CA LYS A 450 -2.45 -22.89 24.52
C LYS A 450 -1.54 -23.68 25.45
N ALA A 451 -0.28 -23.90 25.08
CA ALA A 451 0.68 -24.60 25.93
C ALA A 451 0.93 -23.87 27.26
N LEU A 452 1.00 -22.54 27.22
CA LEU A 452 1.16 -21.71 28.41
C LEU A 452 -0.08 -21.77 29.32
N ASP A 453 -1.27 -21.65 28.76
CA ASP A 453 -2.55 -21.65 29.49
C ASP A 453 -2.91 -23.03 30.07
N GLU A 454 -2.72 -24.11 29.30
CA GLU A 454 -3.15 -25.46 29.70
C GLU A 454 -2.11 -26.21 30.55
N ALA A 455 -0.82 -25.99 30.31
CA ALA A 455 0.23 -26.79 30.91
C ALA A 455 1.19 -25.99 31.80
N VAL A 456 1.80 -24.92 31.28
CA VAL A 456 2.91 -24.24 31.99
C VAL A 456 2.41 -23.45 33.19
N LEU A 457 1.46 -22.53 33.01
CA LEU A 457 0.97 -21.67 34.08
C LEU A 457 0.29 -22.46 35.21
N PRO A 458 -0.61 -23.43 34.94
CA PRO A 458 -1.24 -24.19 36.01
C PRO A 458 -0.22 -25.00 36.83
N LYS A 459 0.76 -25.63 36.18
CA LYS A 459 1.81 -26.41 36.86
C LYS A 459 2.75 -25.53 37.67
N ALA A 460 3.17 -24.39 37.12
CA ALA A 460 4.00 -23.41 37.84
C ALA A 460 3.26 -22.88 39.08
N LYS A 461 1.96 -22.57 38.95
CA LYS A 461 1.11 -22.16 40.08
C LYS A 461 1.01 -23.24 41.15
N GLN A 462 0.70 -24.48 40.77
CA GLN A 462 0.60 -25.61 41.70
C GLN A 462 1.93 -25.89 42.41
N ASN A 463 3.05 -25.82 41.68
CA ASN A 463 4.38 -25.96 42.27
C ASN A 463 4.66 -24.86 43.31
N PHE A 464 4.41 -23.59 42.94
CA PHE A 464 4.59 -22.46 43.85
C PHE A 464 3.71 -22.58 45.11
N GLU A 465 2.44 -22.95 44.96
CA GLU A 465 1.52 -23.15 46.08
C GLU A 465 1.97 -24.28 47.01
N ASN A 466 2.42 -25.41 46.45
CA ASN A 466 2.95 -26.54 47.22
C ASN A 466 4.23 -26.15 47.98
N VAL A 467 5.20 -25.55 47.28
CA VAL A 467 6.46 -25.09 47.89
C VAL A 467 6.19 -24.05 48.97
N ARG A 468 5.26 -23.11 48.74
CA ARG A 468 4.85 -22.12 49.74
C ARG A 468 4.31 -22.78 51.01
N GLN A 469 3.40 -23.77 50.88
CA GLN A 469 2.87 -24.50 52.03
C GLN A 469 3.98 -25.23 52.80
N ARG A 470 4.86 -25.93 52.10
CA ARG A 470 5.98 -26.66 52.72
C ARG A 470 7.00 -25.73 53.38
N TYR A 471 7.26 -24.56 52.79
CA TYR A 471 8.10 -23.53 53.39
C TYR A 471 7.48 -22.98 54.69
N THR A 472 6.18 -22.70 54.71
CA THR A 472 5.49 -22.25 55.94
C THR A 472 5.51 -23.31 57.04
N ALA A 473 5.54 -24.61 56.67
CA ALA A 473 5.70 -25.72 57.60
C ALA A 473 7.16 -26.02 58.00
N GLY A 474 8.14 -25.26 57.47
CA GLY A 474 9.57 -25.45 57.73
C GLY A 474 10.19 -26.68 57.03
N ALA A 475 9.48 -27.30 56.08
CA ALA A 475 9.90 -28.53 55.41
C ALA A 475 10.74 -28.30 54.13
N VAL A 476 10.88 -27.05 53.66
CA VAL A 476 11.62 -26.65 52.45
C VAL A 476 12.40 -25.37 52.74
N SER A 477 13.56 -25.19 52.09
CA SER A 477 14.42 -24.00 52.25
C SER A 477 13.82 -22.74 51.61
N LEU A 478 14.31 -21.58 52.06
CA LEU A 478 13.93 -20.27 51.52
C LEU A 478 14.28 -20.15 50.02
N ASP A 479 15.46 -20.62 49.61
CA ASP A 479 15.89 -20.55 48.21
C ASP A 479 14.93 -21.28 47.27
N ALA A 480 14.44 -22.45 47.68
CA ALA A 480 13.47 -23.20 46.89
C ALA A 480 12.11 -22.48 46.80
N TYR A 481 11.68 -21.79 47.86
CA TYR A 481 10.48 -20.93 47.83
C TYR A 481 10.62 -19.75 46.86
N VAL A 482 11.75 -19.04 46.93
CA VAL A 482 12.03 -17.91 46.03
C VAL A 482 12.15 -18.39 44.58
N ALA A 483 12.84 -19.50 44.33
CA ALA A 483 12.99 -20.08 43.00
C ALA A 483 11.63 -20.44 42.38
N ALA A 484 10.75 -21.10 43.14
CA ALA A 484 9.39 -21.42 42.69
C ALA A 484 8.56 -20.16 42.40
N GLY A 485 8.73 -19.09 43.21
CA GLY A 485 8.09 -17.80 42.97
C GLY A 485 8.56 -17.12 41.69
N ARG A 486 9.87 -17.14 41.40
CA ARG A 486 10.43 -16.62 40.15
C ARG A 486 9.93 -17.39 38.94
N GLU A 487 9.88 -18.72 39.01
CA GLU A 487 9.36 -19.57 37.94
C GLU A 487 7.89 -19.24 37.63
N PHE A 488 7.07 -19.05 38.67
CA PHE A 488 5.68 -18.66 38.51
C PHE A 488 5.52 -17.26 37.88
N LEU A 489 6.28 -16.27 38.35
CA LEU A 489 6.28 -14.92 37.75
C LEU A 489 6.71 -14.96 36.27
N GLU A 490 7.78 -15.67 35.95
CA GLU A 490 8.23 -15.80 34.55
C GLU A 490 7.19 -16.50 33.67
N ALA A 491 6.47 -17.51 34.18
CA ALA A 491 5.36 -18.13 33.45
C ALA A 491 4.22 -17.15 33.18
N GLN A 492 3.85 -16.32 34.16
CA GLN A 492 2.83 -15.27 33.98
C GLN A 492 3.27 -14.21 32.95
N LEU A 493 4.51 -13.73 33.03
CA LEU A 493 5.05 -12.75 32.10
C LEU A 493 5.14 -13.29 30.67
N LYS A 494 5.53 -14.57 30.50
CA LYS A 494 5.53 -15.24 29.20
C LYS A 494 4.14 -15.34 28.59
N ARG A 495 3.12 -15.64 29.41
CA ARG A 495 1.73 -15.66 28.95
C ARG A 495 1.26 -14.30 28.46
N GLU A 496 1.51 -13.24 29.22
CA GLU A 496 1.13 -11.88 28.80
C GLU A 496 1.90 -11.45 27.53
N ALA A 497 3.17 -11.86 27.39
CA ALA A 497 3.94 -11.64 26.17
C ALA A 497 3.34 -12.42 24.98
N ALA A 498 2.96 -13.68 25.17
CA ALA A 498 2.33 -14.49 24.13
C ALA A 498 0.99 -13.90 23.66
N LEU A 499 0.21 -13.26 24.55
CA LEU A 499 -0.98 -12.51 24.15
C LEU A 499 -0.65 -11.32 23.23
N ARG A 500 0.42 -10.59 23.51
CA ARG A 500 0.92 -9.51 22.65
C ARG A 500 1.38 -10.05 21.30
N GLU A 501 2.18 -11.11 21.29
CA GLU A 501 2.68 -11.74 20.06
C GLU A 501 1.55 -12.28 19.20
N ARG A 502 0.53 -12.90 19.80
CA ARG A 502 -0.67 -13.36 19.08
C ARG A 502 -1.39 -12.21 18.37
N ALA A 503 -1.55 -11.06 19.05
CA ALA A 503 -2.15 -9.88 18.43
C ALA A 503 -1.28 -9.33 17.29
N GLY A 504 0.05 -9.33 17.45
CA GLY A 504 0.99 -8.91 16.41
C GLY A 504 0.99 -9.83 15.18
N ALA A 505 0.99 -11.15 15.40
CA ALA A 505 0.92 -12.17 14.35
C ALA A 505 -0.38 -12.04 13.54
N TRP A 506 -1.51 -11.86 14.24
CA TRP A 506 -2.80 -11.66 13.60
C TRP A 506 -2.86 -10.38 12.75
N ALA A 507 -2.32 -9.27 13.26
CA ALA A 507 -2.16 -8.04 12.48
C ALA A 507 -1.30 -8.27 11.22
N GLY A 508 -0.23 -9.07 11.33
CA GLY A 508 0.60 -9.46 10.19
C GLY A 508 -0.15 -10.30 9.15
N TRP A 509 -1.01 -11.22 9.59
CA TRP A 509 -1.87 -11.98 8.68
C TRP A 509 -2.90 -11.10 7.97
N GLN A 510 -3.51 -10.15 8.69
CA GLN A 510 -4.42 -9.16 8.10
C GLN A 510 -3.72 -8.29 7.05
N ASP A 511 -2.48 -7.85 7.32
CA ASP A 511 -1.64 -7.12 6.38
C ASP A 511 -1.39 -7.93 5.10
N ALA A 512 -0.93 -9.18 5.23
CA ALA A 512 -0.58 -10.04 4.11
C ALA A 512 -1.78 -10.39 3.20
N VAL A 513 -2.96 -10.62 3.81
CA VAL A 513 -4.18 -10.97 3.06
C VAL A 513 -4.91 -9.72 2.54
N GLY A 514 -4.66 -8.54 3.10
CA GLY A 514 -5.33 -7.30 2.75
C GLY A 514 -6.75 -7.17 3.33
N VAL A 515 -7.01 -7.83 4.47
CA VAL A 515 -8.29 -7.73 5.20
C VAL A 515 -8.15 -6.67 6.30
N GLY A 516 -9.23 -5.95 6.58
CA GLY A 516 -9.24 -4.98 7.68
C GLY A 516 -9.37 -5.64 9.05
N VAL A 517 -8.88 -4.92 10.07
CA VAL A 517 -8.87 -5.34 11.48
C VAL A 517 -10.28 -5.68 12.02
N ALA A 518 -11.31 -5.11 11.40
CA ALA A 518 -12.70 -5.26 11.82
C ALA A 518 -13.31 -6.65 11.55
N GLY A 519 -12.64 -7.54 10.82
CA GLY A 519 -13.06 -8.95 10.70
C GLY A 519 -13.10 -9.71 12.04
N GLU A 520 -12.54 -9.12 13.10
CA GLU A 520 -12.59 -9.61 14.48
C GLU A 520 -13.94 -9.44 15.17
N LEU A 521 -14.82 -8.54 14.70
CA LEU A 521 -16.04 -8.17 15.44
C LEU A 521 -17.30 -8.93 15.03
N SER A 522 -17.24 -9.75 13.97
CA SER A 522 -18.41 -10.46 13.46
C SER A 522 -18.67 -11.81 14.12
N HIS A 523 -17.91 -12.20 15.15
CA HIS A 523 -18.11 -13.50 15.82
C HIS A 523 -18.45 -13.46 17.31
N ASP A 524 -18.81 -12.29 17.85
CA ASP A 524 -19.55 -12.21 19.11
C ASP A 524 -21.05 -12.03 18.81
N GLY A 525 -21.81 -13.13 18.92
CA GLY A 525 -23.27 -13.05 19.09
C GLY A 525 -24.14 -13.59 17.95
N SER A 526 -24.04 -14.90 17.65
CA SER A 526 -25.18 -15.66 17.12
C SER A 526 -25.07 -17.13 17.56
N LYS A 527 -25.56 -17.37 18.77
CA LYS A 527 -25.96 -18.65 19.38
C LYS A 527 -24.93 -19.76 19.51
#